data_AF-A0A290HZM6-F1
#
_entry.id   AF-A0A290HZM6-F1
#
_cell.length_a   1.000
_cell.length_b   1.000
_cell.length_c   1.000
_cell.angle_alpha   90.00
_cell.angle_beta   90.00
_cell.angle_gamma   90.00
#
_symmetry.space_group_name_H-M   'P 1'
#
loop_
_entity.id
_entity.type
_entity.pdbx_description
1 polymer ?
#
loop_
_entity_poly.entity_id
_entity_poly.type
_entity_poly.pdbx_seq_one_letter_code
_entity_poly.pdbx_strand_id
1 'polypeptide(L)'
;MHAYIINTKYSVEILINLIFDEIHSLDTFKSELSAKESQFQHYQKEFEFKDFNDDFCDLQVQDAFIKMAESKKGVDILKSQIHVLSISIQNKDFSIRALCGALLQIAKQGISFVHGKYKHLAPNGHKTFGAETLKNVIWEGRNQTLHFEEGIFQQPIIDCFKNLEIAYGSDFLLSKPPKNKSLEIIRLLDWTTYKNYEKDMVSILG
;
A
#
# COMPACT_ATOMS: atom_id res chain seq x y z
N MET A 1 20.04 24.65 -5.36
CA MET A 1 18.65 24.28 -5.02
C MET A 1 17.70 25.07 -5.89
N HIS A 2 17.20 24.40 -6.92
CA HIS A 2 16.27 24.93 -7.91
C HIS A 2 14.98 25.50 -7.29
N ALA A 3 14.45 26.58 -7.86
CA ALA A 3 13.23 27.27 -7.40
C ALA A 3 12.01 26.34 -7.31
N TYR A 4 11.94 25.32 -8.17
CA TYR A 4 10.90 24.29 -8.11
C TYR A 4 10.83 23.59 -6.75
N ILE A 5 11.97 23.17 -6.20
CA ILE A 5 12.04 22.43 -4.92
C ILE A 5 11.60 23.32 -3.76
N ILE A 6 11.99 24.59 -3.80
CA ILE A 6 11.60 25.60 -2.80
C ILE A 6 10.09 25.82 -2.84
N ASN A 7 9.52 26.00 -4.03
CA ASN A 7 8.11 26.32 -4.21
C ASN A 7 7.17 25.12 -3.94
N THR A 8 7.65 23.88 -4.10
CA THR A 8 6.85 22.68 -3.82
C THR A 8 7.08 22.09 -2.43
N LYS A 9 8.03 22.64 -1.65
CA LYS A 9 8.42 22.13 -0.33
C LYS A 9 7.23 21.81 0.56
N TYR A 10 6.37 22.80 0.79
CA TYR A 10 5.23 22.67 1.71
C TYR A 10 4.26 21.56 1.29
N SER A 11 3.94 21.49 -0.02
CA SER A 11 3.05 20.46 -0.55
C SER A 11 3.66 19.06 -0.41
N VAL A 12 4.96 18.92 -0.65
CA VAL A 12 5.65 17.63 -0.52
C VAL A 12 5.76 17.21 0.95
N GLU A 13 6.11 18.12 1.86
CA GLU A 13 6.17 17.84 3.30
C GLU A 13 4.83 17.33 3.83
N ILE A 14 3.72 17.99 3.47
CA ILE A 14 2.38 17.55 3.85
C ILE A 14 2.05 16.18 3.27
N LEU A 15 2.32 15.94 2.00
CA LEU A 15 2.04 14.65 1.36
C LEU A 15 2.82 13.52 2.03
N ILE A 16 4.10 13.73 2.33
CA ILE A 16 4.90 12.73 3.02
C ILE A 16 4.30 12.44 4.40
N ASN A 17 4.02 13.46 5.21
CA ASN A 17 3.43 13.25 6.54
C ASN A 17 2.09 12.49 6.44
N LEU A 18 1.20 12.92 5.54
CA LEU A 18 -0.10 12.28 5.33
C LEU A 18 0.03 10.81 4.91
N ILE A 19 0.98 10.48 4.02
CA ILE A 19 1.24 9.09 3.61
C ILE A 19 1.59 8.22 4.82
N PHE A 20 2.49 8.69 5.69
CA PHE A 20 2.97 7.88 6.82
C PHE A 20 1.96 7.83 7.97
N ASP A 21 1.17 8.87 8.17
CA ASP A 21 0.03 8.86 9.10
C ASP A 21 -1.05 7.84 8.65
N GLU A 22 -1.34 7.76 7.35
CA GLU A 22 -2.25 6.76 6.79
C GLU A 22 -1.68 5.34 6.87
N ILE A 23 -0.38 5.14 6.65
CA ILE A 23 0.29 3.84 6.83
C ILE A 23 0.16 3.37 8.29
N HIS A 24 0.45 4.24 9.26
CA HIS A 24 0.30 3.92 10.67
C HIS A 24 -1.16 3.56 11.03
N SER A 25 -2.11 4.30 10.47
CA SER A 25 -3.53 4.02 10.64
C SER A 25 -3.96 2.69 10.01
N LEU A 26 -3.39 2.32 8.87
CA LEU A 26 -3.61 1.04 8.21
C LEU A 26 -3.07 -0.13 9.07
N ASP A 27 -1.90 0.02 9.68
CA ASP A 27 -1.32 -1.01 10.54
C ASP A 27 -2.13 -1.23 11.82
N THR A 28 -2.72 -0.16 12.35
CA THR A 28 -3.70 -0.25 13.45
C THR A 28 -4.92 -1.08 13.05
N PHE A 29 -5.47 -0.82 11.85
CA PHE A 29 -6.63 -1.57 11.35
C PHE A 29 -6.33 -3.04 11.08
N LYS A 30 -5.14 -3.35 10.56
CA LYS A 30 -4.69 -4.75 10.37
C LYS A 30 -4.56 -5.48 11.71
N SER A 31 -4.04 -4.81 12.74
CA SER A 31 -3.93 -5.37 14.08
C SER A 31 -5.31 -5.66 14.68
N GLU A 32 -6.26 -4.74 14.52
CA GLU A 32 -7.65 -4.94 14.96
C GLU A 32 -8.33 -6.09 14.20
N LEU A 33 -8.16 -6.16 12.87
CA LEU A 33 -8.69 -7.26 12.06
C LEU A 33 -8.16 -8.61 12.55
N SER A 34 -6.85 -8.73 12.76
CA SER A 34 -6.23 -9.97 13.24
C SER A 34 -6.76 -10.39 14.63
N ALA A 35 -6.99 -9.42 15.53
CA ALA A 35 -7.59 -9.70 16.83
C ALA A 35 -9.03 -10.22 16.69
N LYS A 36 -9.85 -9.62 15.81
CA LYS A 36 -11.23 -10.04 15.54
C LYS A 36 -11.31 -11.41 14.86
N GLU A 37 -10.41 -11.69 13.92
CA GLU A 37 -10.29 -13.01 13.28
C GLU A 37 -9.90 -14.10 14.28
N SER A 38 -8.97 -13.80 15.19
CA SER A 38 -8.58 -14.72 16.26
C SER A 38 -9.75 -15.03 17.21
N GLN A 39 -10.52 -14.00 17.57
CA GLN A 39 -11.74 -14.15 18.37
C GLN A 39 -12.78 -15.01 17.64
N PHE A 40 -12.97 -14.79 16.35
CA PHE A 40 -13.90 -15.57 15.53
C PHE A 40 -13.50 -17.04 15.46
N GLN A 41 -12.23 -17.34 15.21
CA GLN A 41 -11.71 -18.70 15.18
C GLN A 41 -11.85 -19.41 16.53
N HIS A 42 -11.68 -18.69 17.64
CA HIS A 42 -11.89 -19.24 18.97
C HIS A 42 -13.35 -19.66 19.19
N TYR A 43 -14.32 -18.79 18.88
CA TYR A 43 -15.74 -19.12 18.99
C TYR A 43 -16.15 -20.27 18.06
N GLN A 44 -15.60 -20.33 16.84
CA GLN A 44 -15.86 -21.43 15.93
C GLN A 44 -15.39 -22.77 16.49
N LYS A 45 -14.18 -22.82 17.06
CA LYS A 45 -13.66 -24.04 17.69
C LYS A 45 -14.49 -24.45 18.90
N GLU A 46 -14.83 -23.50 19.80
CA GLU A 46 -15.68 -23.80 20.96
C GLU A 46 -17.04 -24.39 20.56
N PHE A 47 -17.60 -23.93 19.44
CA PHE A 47 -18.84 -24.45 18.90
C PHE A 47 -18.67 -25.89 18.37
N GLU A 48 -17.64 -26.13 17.55
CA GLU A 48 -17.34 -27.47 17.00
C GLU A 48 -17.06 -28.51 18.09
N PHE A 49 -16.44 -28.14 19.21
CA PHE A 49 -16.17 -29.06 20.33
C PHE A 49 -17.39 -29.38 21.21
N LYS A 50 -18.40 -28.51 21.27
CA LYS A 50 -19.59 -28.70 22.12
C LYS A 50 -20.64 -29.61 21.50
N ASP A 51 -20.60 -29.84 20.19
CA ASP A 51 -21.57 -30.63 19.42
C ASP A 51 -21.34 -32.16 19.52
N PHE A 52 -20.41 -32.64 20.37
CA PHE A 52 -19.99 -34.05 20.46
C PHE A 52 -20.34 -34.79 21.77
N ASN A 53 -21.23 -34.27 22.62
CA ASN A 53 -21.73 -35.00 23.79
C ASN A 53 -23.20 -35.40 23.61
N ASP A 54 -23.48 -36.69 23.45
CA ASP A 54 -24.82 -37.23 23.12
C ASP A 54 -25.77 -37.47 24.33
N ASP A 55 -25.38 -37.09 25.55
CA ASP A 55 -26.14 -37.37 26.79
C ASP A 55 -26.85 -36.13 27.38
N PHE A 56 -27.66 -35.41 26.59
CA PHE A 56 -28.41 -34.23 27.08
C PHE A 56 -29.89 -34.51 27.34
N CYS A 57 -30.43 -34.02 28.47
CA CYS A 57 -31.86 -33.99 28.75
C CYS A 57 -32.56 -32.82 28.05
N ASP A 58 -33.89 -32.88 27.84
CA ASP A 58 -34.67 -31.88 27.09
C ASP A 58 -34.46 -30.41 27.56
N LEU A 59 -34.25 -30.21 28.87
CA LEU A 59 -33.94 -28.90 29.46
C LEU A 59 -32.55 -28.39 29.06
N GLN A 60 -31.58 -29.29 28.94
CA GLN A 60 -30.23 -28.97 28.47
C GLN A 60 -30.22 -28.70 26.96
N VAL A 61 -31.09 -29.37 26.19
CA VAL A 61 -31.28 -29.10 24.75
C VAL A 61 -31.84 -27.69 24.54
N GLN A 62 -32.87 -27.27 25.29
CA GLN A 62 -33.38 -25.90 25.20
C GLN A 62 -32.36 -24.83 25.58
N ASP A 63 -31.61 -25.02 26.67
CA ASP A 63 -30.55 -24.09 27.09
C ASP A 63 -29.40 -24.04 26.06
N ALA A 64 -29.05 -25.17 25.44
CA ALA A 64 -28.10 -25.23 24.34
C ALA A 64 -28.61 -24.47 23.10
N PHE A 65 -29.88 -24.58 22.75
CA PHE A 65 -30.49 -23.82 21.64
C PHE A 65 -30.48 -22.31 21.88
N ILE A 66 -30.77 -21.84 23.09
CA ILE A 66 -30.72 -20.42 23.45
C ILE A 66 -29.28 -19.91 23.35
N LYS A 67 -28.32 -20.61 23.95
CA LYS A 67 -26.89 -20.29 23.88
C LYS A 67 -26.36 -20.32 22.45
N MET A 68 -26.84 -21.25 21.63
CA MET A 68 -26.50 -21.35 20.21
C MET A 68 -27.06 -20.18 19.41
N ALA A 69 -28.30 -19.75 19.66
CA ALA A 69 -28.90 -18.60 18.99
C ALA A 69 -28.21 -17.28 19.37
N GLU A 70 -27.83 -17.11 20.64
CA GLU A 70 -27.07 -15.96 21.13
C GLU A 70 -25.64 -15.94 20.57
N SER A 71 -24.97 -17.09 20.57
CA SER A 71 -23.63 -17.25 19.99
C SER A 71 -23.65 -16.98 18.48
N LYS A 72 -24.68 -17.46 17.77
CA LYS A 72 -24.84 -17.21 16.33
C LYS A 72 -25.00 -15.72 16.03
N LYS A 73 -25.80 -14.98 16.80
CA LYS A 73 -25.92 -13.52 16.68
C LYS A 73 -24.56 -12.83 16.92
N GLY A 74 -23.81 -13.25 17.93
CA GLY A 74 -22.47 -12.72 18.21
C GLY A 74 -21.47 -12.99 17.08
N VAL A 75 -21.50 -14.20 16.52
CA VAL A 75 -20.68 -14.62 15.38
C VAL A 75 -21.03 -13.83 14.11
N ASP A 76 -22.32 -13.60 13.84
CA ASP A 76 -22.77 -12.80 12.70
C ASP A 76 -22.33 -11.33 12.82
N ILE A 77 -22.42 -10.73 14.01
CA ILE A 77 -21.91 -9.38 14.29
C ILE A 77 -20.39 -9.34 14.05
N LEU A 78 -19.64 -10.31 14.58
CA LEU A 78 -18.19 -10.36 14.45
C LEU A 78 -17.77 -10.54 12.98
N LYS A 79 -18.45 -11.39 12.23
CA LYS A 79 -18.24 -11.58 10.79
C LYS A 79 -18.50 -10.29 10.00
N SER A 80 -19.56 -9.55 10.36
CA SER A 80 -19.85 -8.24 9.78
C SER A 80 -18.73 -7.22 10.09
N GLN A 81 -18.24 -7.18 11.33
CA GLN A 81 -17.11 -6.32 11.72
C GLN A 81 -15.83 -6.64 10.94
N ILE A 82 -15.49 -7.93 10.81
CA ILE A 82 -14.34 -8.41 10.00
C ILE A 82 -14.49 -7.93 8.55
N HIS A 83 -15.68 -8.06 7.97
CA HIS A 83 -15.94 -7.63 6.60
C HIS A 83 -15.77 -6.10 6.43
N VAL A 84 -16.35 -5.30 7.32
CA VAL A 84 -16.23 -3.83 7.30
C VAL A 84 -14.78 -3.38 7.47
N LEU A 85 -14.03 -4.00 8.38
CA LEU A 85 -12.60 -3.72 8.58
C LEU A 85 -11.78 -4.10 7.34
N SER A 86 -12.06 -5.26 6.73
CA SER A 86 -11.38 -5.71 5.51
C SER A 86 -11.57 -4.74 4.34
N ILE A 87 -12.79 -4.26 4.12
CA ILE A 87 -13.07 -3.21 3.12
C ILE A 87 -12.33 -1.92 3.47
N SER A 88 -12.34 -1.51 4.74
CA SER A 88 -11.66 -0.30 5.19
C SER A 88 -10.15 -0.35 4.96
N ILE A 89 -9.53 -1.51 5.19
CA ILE A 89 -8.10 -1.77 4.90
C ILE A 89 -7.82 -1.64 3.40
N GLN A 90 -8.67 -2.21 2.54
CA GLN A 90 -8.50 -2.09 1.09
C GLN A 90 -8.62 -0.64 0.62
N ASN A 91 -9.62 0.10 1.11
CA ASN A 91 -9.81 1.52 0.78
C ASN A 91 -8.63 2.38 1.23
N LYS A 92 -8.07 2.08 2.41
CA LYS A 92 -6.87 2.77 2.92
C LYS A 92 -5.62 2.44 2.13
N ASP A 93 -5.39 1.18 1.76
CA ASP A 93 -4.28 0.80 0.89
C ASP A 93 -4.37 1.54 -0.47
N PHE A 94 -5.57 1.63 -1.05
CA PHE A 94 -5.81 2.40 -2.27
C PHE A 94 -5.51 3.89 -2.07
N SER A 95 -5.99 4.50 -0.98
CA SER A 95 -5.73 5.91 -0.64
C SER A 95 -4.23 6.20 -0.51
N ILE A 96 -3.50 5.36 0.24
CA ILE A 96 -2.04 5.49 0.42
C ILE A 96 -1.33 5.45 -0.94
N ARG A 97 -1.68 4.48 -1.80
CA ARG A 97 -1.09 4.37 -3.15
C ARG A 97 -1.43 5.57 -4.03
N ALA A 98 -2.62 6.15 -3.91
CA ALA A 98 -2.98 7.38 -4.61
C ALA A 98 -2.12 8.57 -4.14
N LEU A 99 -1.89 8.71 -2.83
CA LEU A 99 -1.03 9.74 -2.25
C LEU A 99 0.44 9.57 -2.67
N CYS A 100 0.97 8.35 -2.64
CA CYS A 100 2.30 8.03 -3.15
C CYS A 100 2.42 8.38 -4.65
N GLY A 101 1.37 8.11 -5.43
CA GLY A 101 1.27 8.51 -6.83
C GLY A 101 1.32 10.03 -7.04
N ALA A 102 0.64 10.80 -6.19
CA ALA A 102 0.68 12.26 -6.23
C ALA A 102 2.09 12.80 -5.94
N LEU A 103 2.79 12.20 -4.96
CA LEU A 103 4.18 12.56 -4.65
C LEU A 103 5.12 12.29 -5.84
N LEU A 104 5.00 11.11 -6.47
CA LEU A 104 5.76 10.77 -7.69
C LEU A 104 5.43 11.70 -8.86
N GLN A 105 4.18 12.13 -8.98
CA GLN A 105 3.75 13.09 -10.00
C GLN A 105 4.43 14.45 -9.82
N ILE A 106 4.53 14.98 -8.59
CA ILE A 106 5.26 16.22 -8.31
C ILE A 106 6.73 16.06 -8.70
N ALA A 107 7.38 14.98 -8.27
CA ALA A 107 8.78 14.72 -8.64
C ALA A 107 8.99 14.71 -10.16
N LYS A 108 8.17 13.94 -10.90
CA LYS A 108 8.23 13.86 -12.37
C LYS A 108 7.98 15.22 -13.03
N GLN A 109 7.04 16.01 -12.51
CA GLN A 109 6.78 17.36 -13.00
C GLN A 109 7.99 18.27 -12.80
N GLY A 110 8.70 18.17 -11.66
CA GLY A 110 9.96 18.87 -11.43
C GLY A 110 11.01 18.54 -12.49
N ILE A 111 11.22 17.24 -12.76
CA ILE A 111 12.14 16.80 -13.82
C ILE A 111 11.72 17.38 -15.18
N SER A 112 10.42 17.33 -15.48
CA SER A 112 9.90 17.81 -16.77
C SER A 112 9.97 19.33 -16.93
N PHE A 113 9.86 20.06 -15.83
CA PHE A 113 9.91 21.52 -15.81
C PHE A 113 11.32 22.04 -16.08
N VAL A 114 12.34 21.40 -15.49
CA VAL A 114 13.75 21.82 -15.63
C VAL A 114 14.38 21.31 -16.91
N HIS A 115 14.16 20.03 -17.24
CA HIS A 115 14.86 19.35 -18.34
C HIS A 115 13.97 19.12 -19.58
N GLY A 116 12.74 19.63 -19.56
CA GLY A 116 11.76 19.44 -20.62
C GLY A 116 11.09 18.07 -20.60
N LYS A 117 10.31 17.76 -21.64
CA LYS A 117 9.46 16.55 -21.68
C LYS A 117 10.24 15.24 -21.78
N TYR A 118 11.54 15.28 -22.06
CA TYR A 118 12.34 14.11 -22.37
C TYR A 118 13.22 13.65 -21.20
N LYS A 119 12.89 12.48 -20.65
CA LYS A 119 13.61 11.83 -19.54
C LYS A 119 15.13 11.74 -19.73
N HIS A 120 15.61 11.56 -20.95
CA HIS A 120 17.04 11.39 -21.23
C HIS A 120 17.86 12.66 -21.03
N LEU A 121 17.24 13.84 -21.07
CA LEU A 121 17.91 15.13 -20.85
C LEU A 121 18.21 15.38 -19.37
N ALA A 122 17.47 14.74 -18.47
CA ALA A 122 17.70 14.87 -17.04
C ALA A 122 18.92 14.05 -16.58
N PRO A 123 19.73 14.54 -15.63
CA PRO A 123 20.75 13.76 -14.94
C PRO A 123 20.19 12.50 -14.29
N ASN A 124 21.01 11.44 -14.21
CA ASN A 124 20.60 10.15 -13.63
C ASN A 124 20.24 10.23 -12.14
N GLY A 125 20.65 11.30 -11.45
CA GLY A 125 20.59 11.44 -10.00
C GLY A 125 21.77 10.77 -9.31
N HIS A 126 21.83 10.92 -7.99
CA HIS A 126 22.98 10.45 -7.20
C HIS A 126 22.89 8.98 -6.73
N LYS A 127 21.76 8.30 -6.96
CA LYS A 127 21.51 6.92 -6.56
C LYS A 127 21.26 6.01 -7.77
N THR A 128 21.58 4.74 -7.60
CA THR A 128 21.20 3.64 -8.49
C THR A 128 20.46 2.56 -7.71
N PHE A 129 19.58 1.84 -8.41
CA PHE A 129 18.72 0.80 -7.86
C PHE A 129 18.85 -0.45 -8.74
N GLY A 130 19.89 -1.26 -8.47
CA GLY A 130 20.31 -2.31 -9.40
C GLY A 130 20.81 -1.70 -10.71
N ALA A 131 20.20 -2.08 -11.84
CA ALA A 131 20.49 -1.50 -13.15
C ALA A 131 19.77 -0.16 -13.41
N GLU A 132 18.90 0.27 -12.48
CA GLU A 132 18.08 1.47 -12.65
C GLU A 132 18.72 2.74 -12.07
N THR A 133 18.40 3.86 -12.69
CA THR A 133 18.82 5.20 -12.21
C THR A 133 17.70 5.86 -11.42
N LEU A 134 18.04 6.74 -10.47
CA LEU A 134 17.05 7.48 -9.70
C LEU A 134 16.01 8.18 -10.59
N LYS A 135 16.44 8.85 -11.67
CA LYS A 135 15.48 9.47 -12.61
C LYS A 135 14.52 8.45 -13.23
N ASN A 136 14.99 7.24 -13.55
CA ASN A 136 14.17 6.24 -14.22
C ASN A 136 13.15 5.65 -13.27
N VAL A 137 13.56 5.34 -12.03
CA VAL A 137 12.66 4.85 -10.98
C VAL A 137 11.53 5.84 -10.70
N ILE A 138 11.85 7.14 -10.58
CA ILE A 138 10.83 8.19 -10.39
C ILE A 138 9.88 8.23 -11.59
N TRP A 139 10.42 8.24 -12.80
CA TRP A 139 9.64 8.45 -14.02
C TRP A 139 8.75 7.25 -14.34
N GLU A 140 9.31 6.04 -14.35
CA GLU A 140 8.56 4.83 -14.67
C GLU A 140 7.72 4.34 -13.51
N GLY A 141 8.12 4.57 -12.25
CA GLY A 141 7.26 4.37 -11.08
C GLY A 141 6.00 5.23 -11.16
N ARG A 142 6.14 6.51 -11.56
CA ARG A 142 5.01 7.40 -11.82
C ARG A 142 4.14 6.89 -12.98
N ASN A 143 4.74 6.49 -14.10
CA ASN A 143 3.97 5.99 -15.26
C ASN A 143 3.21 4.70 -14.93
N GLN A 144 3.84 3.78 -14.20
CA GLN A 144 3.21 2.56 -13.72
C GLN A 144 2.00 2.88 -12.83
N THR A 145 2.16 3.82 -11.90
CA THR A 145 1.08 4.30 -11.02
C THR A 145 -0.08 4.90 -11.80
N LEU A 146 0.19 5.65 -12.88
CA LEU A 146 -0.85 6.29 -13.68
C LEU A 146 -1.63 5.31 -14.55
N HIS A 147 -0.95 4.28 -15.08
CA HIS A 147 -1.51 3.35 -16.06
C HIS A 147 -1.78 1.95 -15.51
N PHE A 148 -1.76 1.74 -14.19
CA PHE A 148 -1.92 0.39 -13.62
C PHE A 148 -3.27 -0.24 -13.96
N GLU A 149 -4.36 0.53 -14.01
CA GLU A 149 -5.71 0.01 -14.28
C GLU A 149 -5.84 -0.54 -15.71
N GLU A 150 -5.07 -0.03 -16.66
CA GLU A 150 -5.07 -0.48 -18.05
C GLU A 150 -4.49 -1.90 -18.19
N GLY A 151 -3.61 -2.29 -17.28
CA GLY A 151 -2.94 -3.60 -17.28
C GLY A 151 -1.97 -3.83 -18.44
N ILE A 152 -1.75 -2.83 -19.30
CA ILE A 152 -0.83 -2.87 -20.44
C ILE A 152 0.26 -1.83 -20.23
N PHE A 153 1.42 -2.30 -19.78
CA PHE A 153 2.57 -1.42 -19.52
C PHE A 153 3.45 -1.28 -20.77
N GLN A 154 3.97 -0.07 -20.99
CA GLN A 154 4.94 0.18 -22.05
C GLN A 154 6.30 -0.44 -21.71
N GLN A 155 7.12 -0.74 -22.74
CA GLN A 155 8.41 -1.38 -22.57
C GLN A 155 9.33 -0.71 -21.53
N PRO A 156 9.44 0.64 -21.44
CA PRO A 156 10.26 1.28 -20.41
C PRO A 156 9.84 0.95 -18.97
N ILE A 157 8.53 0.78 -18.73
CA ILE A 157 7.99 0.39 -17.42
C ILE A 157 8.35 -1.06 -17.15
N ILE A 158 8.15 -1.95 -18.13
CA ILE A 158 8.47 -3.38 -18.02
C ILE A 158 9.95 -3.57 -17.70
N ASP A 159 10.84 -2.92 -18.45
CA ASP A 159 12.29 -3.02 -18.25
C ASP A 159 12.69 -2.50 -16.86
N CYS A 160 12.15 -1.34 -16.47
CA CYS A 160 12.42 -0.76 -15.16
C CYS A 160 12.00 -1.70 -14.03
N PHE A 161 10.76 -2.19 -14.04
CA PHE A 161 10.25 -3.04 -12.97
C PHE A 161 10.87 -4.43 -12.98
N LYS A 162 11.27 -4.96 -14.14
CA LYS A 162 12.06 -6.21 -14.21
C LYS A 162 13.43 -6.05 -13.56
N ASN A 163 14.12 -4.93 -13.80
CA ASN A 163 15.41 -4.66 -13.18
C ASN A 163 15.27 -4.46 -11.66
N LEU A 164 14.20 -3.80 -11.22
CA LEU A 164 13.88 -3.66 -9.80
C LEU A 164 13.53 -5.01 -9.16
N GLU A 165 12.78 -5.87 -9.85
CA GLU A 165 12.44 -7.22 -9.38
C GLU A 165 13.70 -8.07 -9.18
N ILE A 166 14.64 -8.03 -10.13
CA ILE A 166 15.92 -8.73 -10.03
C ILE A 166 16.73 -8.24 -8.81
N ALA A 167 16.69 -6.93 -8.52
CA ALA A 167 17.51 -6.34 -7.46
C ALA A 167 16.86 -6.41 -6.06
N TYR A 168 15.53 -6.34 -5.97
CA TYR A 168 14.81 -6.16 -4.70
C TYR A 168 13.67 -7.17 -4.47
N GLY A 169 13.42 -8.08 -5.41
CA GLY A 169 12.48 -9.18 -5.25
C GLY A 169 11.06 -8.91 -5.79
N SER A 170 10.15 -9.83 -5.45
CA SER A 170 8.82 -9.96 -6.04
C SER A 170 7.86 -8.80 -5.73
N ASP A 171 8.21 -7.90 -4.80
CA ASP A 171 7.45 -6.68 -4.53
C ASP A 171 7.34 -5.78 -5.78
N PHE A 172 8.32 -5.86 -6.70
CA PHE A 172 8.33 -5.12 -7.96
C PHE A 172 7.77 -5.91 -9.15
N LEU A 173 7.28 -7.14 -8.93
CA LEU A 173 6.64 -7.91 -9.98
C LEU A 173 5.37 -7.21 -10.48
N LEU A 174 5.29 -6.98 -11.79
CA LEU A 174 4.08 -6.50 -12.46
C LEU A 174 3.06 -7.66 -12.56
N SER A 175 2.17 -7.74 -11.56
CA SER A 175 1.20 -8.83 -11.41
C SER A 175 0.02 -8.74 -12.38
N LYS A 176 -0.69 -9.86 -12.54
CA LYS A 176 -2.04 -9.92 -13.12
C LYS A 176 -3.00 -10.46 -12.04
N PRO A 177 -4.01 -9.70 -11.57
CA PRO A 177 -4.37 -8.34 -11.98
C PRO A 177 -3.27 -7.32 -11.63
N PRO A 178 -3.18 -6.20 -12.38
CA PRO A 178 -2.20 -5.16 -12.14
C PRO A 178 -2.47 -4.48 -10.80
N LYS A 179 -1.39 -4.15 -10.09
CA LYS A 179 -1.43 -3.40 -8.82
C LYS A 179 -0.62 -2.14 -8.97
N ASN A 180 -1.12 -1.03 -8.45
CA ASN A 180 -0.36 0.21 -8.34
C ASN A 180 0.84 -0.02 -7.41
N LYS A 181 2.08 0.22 -7.85
CA LYS A 181 3.31 -0.05 -7.09
C LYS A 181 3.94 1.19 -6.45
N SER A 182 3.20 2.30 -6.39
CA SER A 182 3.71 3.58 -5.90
C SER A 182 4.25 3.51 -4.47
N LEU A 183 3.60 2.78 -3.57
CA LEU A 183 4.08 2.65 -2.18
C LEU A 183 5.43 1.95 -2.12
N GLU A 184 5.61 0.89 -2.89
CA GLU A 184 6.87 0.15 -2.99
C GLU A 184 7.98 1.03 -3.57
N ILE A 185 7.66 1.87 -4.57
CA ILE A 185 8.60 2.85 -5.12
C ILE A 185 8.96 3.94 -4.09
N ILE A 186 8.00 4.48 -3.35
CA ILE A 186 8.27 5.48 -2.30
C ILE A 186 9.16 4.90 -1.19
N ARG A 187 8.94 3.64 -0.81
CA ARG A 187 9.79 2.92 0.14
C ARG A 187 11.19 2.69 -0.42
N LEU A 188 11.31 2.29 -1.68
CA LEU A 188 12.60 2.09 -2.36
C LEU A 188 13.44 3.37 -2.40
N LEU A 189 12.81 4.50 -2.71
CA LEU A 189 13.45 5.81 -2.75
C LEU A 189 13.82 6.35 -1.36
N ASP A 190 13.26 5.75 -0.31
CA ASP A 190 13.31 6.21 1.07
C ASP A 190 12.80 7.65 1.23
N TRP A 191 11.69 7.97 0.55
CA TRP A 191 11.02 9.28 0.69
C TRP A 191 10.12 9.33 1.94
N THR A 192 10.70 8.92 3.06
CA THR A 192 10.10 8.95 4.41
C THR A 192 10.15 10.35 5.03
N THR A 193 11.05 11.19 4.55
CA THR A 193 11.23 12.56 5.00
C THR A 193 11.43 13.49 3.82
N TYR A 194 11.04 14.76 3.97
CA TYR A 194 11.29 15.77 2.93
C TYR A 194 12.77 15.91 2.60
N LYS A 195 13.66 15.74 3.58
CA LYS A 195 15.12 15.80 3.37
C LYS A 195 15.62 14.75 2.38
N ASN A 196 15.08 13.53 2.44
CA ASN A 196 15.45 12.46 1.51
C ASN A 196 14.93 12.76 0.09
N TYR A 197 13.69 13.22 -0.01
CA TYR A 197 13.12 13.71 -1.27
C TYR A 197 13.93 14.86 -1.86
N GLU A 198 14.25 15.88 -1.06
CA GLU A 198 15.01 17.07 -1.48
C GLU A 198 16.38 16.67 -2.00
N LYS A 199 17.11 15.82 -1.28
CA LYS A 199 18.43 15.32 -1.71
C LYS A 199 18.36 14.63 -3.07
N ASP A 200 17.36 13.76 -3.26
CA ASP A 200 17.13 13.05 -4.52
C ASP A 200 16.81 14.04 -5.65
N MET A 201 15.91 14.98 -5.42
CA MET A 201 15.49 15.97 -6.40
C MET A 201 16.59 16.98 -6.74
N VAL A 202 17.37 17.47 -5.76
CA VAL A 202 18.53 18.35 -6.01
C VAL A 202 19.53 17.66 -6.93
N SER A 203 19.78 16.35 -6.74
CA SER A 203 20.72 15.61 -7.58
C SER A 203 20.28 15.46 -9.04
N ILE A 204 19.00 15.71 -9.34
CA ILE A 204 18.47 15.68 -10.70
C ILE A 204 18.28 17.11 -11.24
N LEU A 205 17.80 18.05 -10.42
CA LEU A 205 17.38 19.38 -10.88
C LEU A 205 18.47 20.46 -10.80
N GLY A 206 19.46 20.32 -9.92
CA GLY A 206 20.48 21.36 -9.65
C GLY A 206 20.20 22.20 -8.40
#